data_AF-A0AAD6WT21-F1
#
_entry.id   AF-A0AAD6WT21-F1
#
_cell.length_a   1.000
_cell.length_b   1.000
_cell.length_c   1.000
_cell.angle_alpha   90.00
_cell.angle_beta   90.00
_cell.angle_gamma   90.00
#
_symmetry.space_group_name_H-M   'P 1'
#
loop_
_entity.id
_entity.type
_entity.pdbx_description
1 polymer ?
#
loop_
_entity_poly.entity_id
_entity_poly.type
_entity_poly.pdbx_seq_one_letter_code
_entity_poly.pdbx_strand_id
1 'polypeptide(L)'
;MRSLVCIEHDNWDGTLLKIREMGGKAGNDWVNDKISTKFFFPGICWERSFIPIDIWNAGDPNSNLIESVHRDVNREGVHCTLLGGLKKGQLFDSMKMKTLVISETYGINPSYKTGHVSENAYHNLKRKSNSQHRVLADEDQKIERYNDKLLKSLENLVKAEDARSAKESELLHETQPERRNKLEGELQKKFRGEERARKTFEKLRLDRESLKGGSGKVAKLDHP
;
A
#
# COMPACT_ATOMS: atom_id res chain seq x y z
N MET A 1 16.74 1.70 -19.95
CA MET A 1 18.11 2.22 -20.16
C MET A 1 19.03 1.04 -19.98
N ARG A 2 19.90 0.74 -20.95
CA ARG A 2 20.91 -0.32 -20.76
C ARG A 2 21.95 0.23 -19.79
N SER A 3 22.31 -0.59 -18.81
CA SER A 3 23.37 -0.29 -17.85
C SER A 3 24.67 0.07 -18.58
N LEU A 4 25.38 1.10 -18.09
CA LEU A 4 26.69 1.52 -18.62
C LEU A 4 27.82 0.58 -18.17
N VAL A 5 27.47 -0.53 -17.50
CA VAL A 5 28.42 -1.46 -16.90
C VAL A 5 28.96 -2.42 -17.96
N CYS A 6 30.27 -2.53 -18.07
CA CYS A 6 30.98 -3.44 -18.96
C CYS A 6 31.97 -4.32 -18.17
N ILE A 7 32.30 -5.49 -18.70
CA ILE A 7 33.29 -6.39 -18.11
C ILE A 7 34.69 -5.94 -18.57
N GLU A 8 34.87 -5.89 -19.89
CA GLU A 8 36.06 -5.38 -20.57
C GLU A 8 35.63 -4.28 -21.54
N HIS A 9 36.52 -3.34 -21.82
CA HIS A 9 36.23 -2.24 -22.73
C HIS A 9 37.34 -2.06 -23.78
N ASP A 10 37.05 -2.42 -25.03
CA ASP A 10 37.99 -2.48 -26.16
C ASP A 10 38.95 -1.28 -26.31
N ASN A 11 38.45 -0.05 -26.15
CA ASN A 11 39.28 1.17 -26.25
C ASN A 11 38.90 2.21 -25.21
N TRP A 12 39.28 1.95 -23.96
CA TRP A 12 38.94 2.80 -22.82
C TRP A 12 39.46 4.24 -22.96
N ASP A 13 40.76 4.37 -23.25
CA ASP A 13 41.42 5.68 -23.31
C ASP A 13 40.92 6.49 -24.52
N GLY A 14 40.67 5.83 -25.65
CA GLY A 14 40.04 6.45 -26.82
C GLY A 14 38.63 6.96 -26.53
N THR A 15 37.82 6.22 -25.76
CA THR A 15 36.49 6.68 -25.34
C THR A 15 36.56 7.92 -24.45
N LEU A 16 37.48 7.95 -23.47
CA LEU A 16 37.67 9.13 -22.61
C LEU A 16 38.13 10.35 -23.41
N LEU A 17 39.05 10.18 -24.35
CA LEU A 17 39.49 11.25 -25.25
C LEU A 17 38.33 11.75 -26.10
N LYS A 18 37.52 10.85 -26.66
CA LYS A 18 36.35 11.21 -27.47
C LYS A 18 35.31 11.99 -26.65
N ILE A 19 35.11 11.64 -25.37
CA ILE A 19 34.22 12.40 -24.46
C ILE A 19 34.77 13.80 -24.21
N ARG A 20 36.09 13.94 -24.02
CA ARG A 20 36.75 15.24 -23.85
C ARG A 20 36.62 16.11 -25.10
N GLU A 21 36.85 15.53 -26.28
CA GLU A 21 36.83 16.24 -27.56
C GLU A 21 35.41 16.64 -27.96
N MET A 22 34.45 15.72 -27.91
CA MET A 22 33.06 15.98 -28.31
C MET A 22 32.32 16.83 -27.27
N GLY A 23 32.64 16.69 -25.98
CA GLY A 23 32.00 17.43 -24.89
C GLY A 23 32.64 18.79 -24.59
N GLY A 24 33.75 19.14 -25.25
CA GLY A 24 34.49 20.38 -25.02
C GLY A 24 34.87 20.58 -23.55
N LYS A 25 34.71 21.80 -23.03
CA LYS A 25 35.03 22.12 -21.63
C LYS A 25 34.23 21.26 -20.63
N ALA A 26 32.93 21.09 -20.86
CA ALA A 26 32.06 20.32 -19.97
C ALA A 26 32.44 18.83 -19.97
N GLY A 27 32.78 18.26 -21.13
CA GLY A 27 33.29 16.89 -21.24
C GLY A 27 34.62 16.71 -20.50
N ASN A 28 35.53 17.68 -20.65
CA ASN A 28 36.82 17.63 -19.95
C ASN A 28 36.68 17.74 -18.43
N ASP A 29 35.89 18.69 -17.96
CA ASP A 29 35.61 18.87 -16.53
C ASP A 29 34.92 17.61 -15.96
N TRP A 30 33.98 17.01 -16.69
CA TRP A 30 33.33 15.76 -16.31
C TRP A 30 34.32 14.60 -16.22
N VAL A 31 35.18 14.39 -17.22
CA VAL A 31 36.18 13.31 -17.17
C VAL A 31 37.12 13.52 -15.98
N ASN A 32 37.59 14.74 -15.74
CA ASN A 32 38.49 15.02 -14.62
C ASN A 32 37.80 14.82 -13.27
N ASP A 33 36.52 15.19 -13.15
CA ASP A 33 35.69 14.89 -11.98
C ASP A 33 35.63 13.37 -11.74
N LYS A 34 35.39 12.57 -12.79
CA LYS A 34 35.29 11.10 -12.66
C LYS A 34 36.63 10.43 -12.37
N ILE A 35 37.73 10.93 -12.93
CA ILE A 35 39.09 10.50 -12.59
C ILE A 35 39.38 10.82 -11.11
N SER A 36 39.07 12.05 -10.66
CA SER A 36 39.33 12.48 -9.28
C SER A 36 38.55 11.67 -8.24
N THR A 37 37.36 11.20 -8.63
CA THR A 37 36.49 10.37 -7.79
C THR A 37 37.06 8.96 -7.56
N LYS A 38 38.08 8.50 -8.33
CA LYS A 38 38.78 7.19 -8.26
C LYS A 38 37.94 5.91 -8.34
N PHE A 39 36.66 5.95 -7.99
CA PHE A 39 35.76 4.79 -7.88
C PHE A 39 34.71 4.72 -8.97
N PHE A 40 34.53 5.81 -9.73
CA PHE A 40 33.53 5.87 -10.77
C PHE A 40 33.85 4.86 -11.89
N PHE A 41 35.08 4.89 -12.40
CA PHE A 41 35.50 4.00 -13.49
C PHE A 41 35.60 2.52 -13.09
N PRO A 42 36.20 2.16 -11.94
CA PRO A 42 36.11 0.81 -11.39
C PRO A 42 34.67 0.34 -11.09
N GLY A 43 33.72 1.26 -10.91
CA GLY A 43 32.31 0.94 -10.66
C GLY A 43 31.50 0.63 -11.92
N ILE A 44 31.98 1.06 -13.11
CA ILE A 44 31.32 0.84 -14.40
C ILE A 44 32.08 -0.14 -15.31
N CYS A 45 33.36 -0.40 -15.07
CA CYS A 45 34.16 -1.34 -15.85
C CYS A 45 34.89 -2.30 -14.91
N TRP A 46 34.60 -3.59 -15.03
CA TRP A 46 35.20 -4.62 -14.18
C TRP A 46 36.71 -4.72 -14.35
N GLU A 47 37.24 -4.60 -15.57
CA GLU A 47 38.68 -4.63 -15.86
C GLU A 47 39.48 -3.58 -15.08
N ARG A 48 38.83 -2.48 -14.69
CA ARG A 48 39.42 -1.40 -13.87
C ARG A 48 39.15 -1.57 -12.37
N SER A 49 38.41 -2.61 -11.99
CA SER A 49 38.00 -2.94 -10.62
C SER A 49 38.91 -3.98 -9.99
N PHE A 50 38.98 -3.96 -8.66
CA PHE A 50 39.61 -5.02 -7.87
C PHE A 50 38.58 -6.04 -7.34
N ILE A 51 37.31 -5.90 -7.73
CA ILE A 51 36.23 -6.80 -7.32
C ILE A 51 36.35 -8.11 -8.11
N PRO A 52 36.36 -9.29 -7.48
CA PRO A 52 36.34 -10.57 -8.18
C PRO A 52 35.14 -10.70 -9.14
N ILE A 53 35.36 -11.31 -10.32
CA ILE A 53 34.34 -11.40 -11.38
C ILE A 53 33.05 -12.11 -10.94
N ASP A 54 33.18 -13.13 -10.07
CA ASP A 54 32.04 -13.87 -9.52
C ASP A 54 31.15 -12.97 -8.64
N ILE A 55 31.75 -12.03 -7.92
CA ILE A 55 31.04 -11.05 -7.08
C ILE A 55 30.43 -9.95 -7.95
N TRP A 56 31.17 -9.51 -8.98
CA TRP A 56 30.70 -8.51 -9.93
C TRP A 56 29.44 -8.96 -10.69
N ASN A 57 29.39 -10.24 -11.06
CA ASN A 57 28.26 -10.85 -11.77
C ASN A 57 27.11 -11.32 -10.87
N ALA A 58 27.25 -11.21 -9.54
CA ALA A 58 26.24 -11.70 -8.61
C ALA A 58 24.96 -10.84 -8.56
N GLY A 59 24.99 -9.62 -9.12
CA GLY A 59 23.83 -8.72 -9.17
C GLY A 59 23.16 -8.67 -10.55
N ASP A 60 21.86 -8.37 -10.58
CA ASP A 60 21.12 -8.14 -11.83
C ASP A 60 21.69 -6.89 -12.54
N PRO A 61 22.18 -7.02 -13.78
CA PRO A 61 22.85 -5.94 -14.52
C PRO A 61 21.93 -4.74 -14.81
N ASN A 62 20.62 -4.88 -14.64
CA ASN A 62 19.65 -3.79 -14.86
C ASN A 62 19.28 -3.01 -13.59
N SER A 63 19.81 -3.38 -12.42
CA SER A 63 19.46 -2.70 -11.18
C SER A 63 20.45 -1.58 -10.85
N ASN A 64 19.93 -0.36 -10.62
CA ASN A 64 20.70 0.76 -10.04
C ASN A 64 21.33 0.41 -8.66
N LEU A 65 20.90 -0.70 -8.07
CA LEU A 65 21.41 -1.24 -6.82
C LEU A 65 22.88 -1.67 -6.97
N ILE A 66 23.26 -2.26 -8.12
CA ILE A 66 24.62 -2.77 -8.32
C ILE A 66 25.65 -1.65 -8.37
N GLU A 67 25.31 -0.52 -9.02
CA GLU A 67 26.17 0.67 -9.06
C GLU A 67 26.37 1.28 -7.68
N SER A 68 25.32 1.23 -6.85
CA SER A 68 25.38 1.71 -5.46
C SER A 68 26.23 0.77 -4.59
N VAL A 69 26.05 -0.55 -4.71
CA VAL A 69 26.84 -1.54 -3.96
C VAL A 69 28.31 -1.51 -4.37
N HIS A 70 28.62 -1.44 -5.67
CA HIS A 70 30.01 -1.33 -6.13
C HIS A 70 30.65 -0.01 -5.69
N ARG A 71 29.88 1.09 -5.65
CA ARG A 71 30.34 2.36 -5.09
C ARG A 71 30.60 2.24 -3.59
N ASP A 72 29.73 1.57 -2.84
CA ASP A 72 29.85 1.45 -1.39
C ASP A 72 31.03 0.55 -0.99
N VAL A 73 31.20 -0.60 -1.64
CA VAL A 73 32.38 -1.47 -1.45
C VAL A 73 33.69 -0.70 -1.71
N ASN A 74 33.70 0.11 -2.77
CA ASN A 74 34.85 0.94 -3.11
C ASN A 74 35.04 2.14 -2.17
N ARG A 75 33.99 2.65 -1.50
CA ARG A 75 34.07 3.76 -0.53
C ARG A 75 34.36 3.31 0.90
N GLU A 76 33.87 2.15 1.32
CA GLU A 76 34.06 1.61 2.66
C GLU A 76 35.55 1.38 2.99
N GLY A 77 36.38 1.09 1.98
CA GLY A 77 37.83 0.95 2.13
C GLY A 77 38.63 2.24 2.31
N VAL A 78 38.04 3.44 2.16
CA VAL A 78 38.82 4.70 2.00
C VAL A 78 39.08 5.43 3.32
N HIS A 79 38.27 5.20 4.35
CA HIS A 79 38.45 5.88 5.66
C HIS A 79 38.53 4.93 6.86
N CYS A 80 38.31 3.63 6.66
CA CYS A 80 38.71 2.65 7.66
C CYS A 80 40.13 2.19 7.32
N THR A 81 41.13 2.90 7.86
CA THR A 81 42.40 2.21 8.12
C THR A 81 42.06 0.95 8.94
N LEU A 82 42.80 -0.14 8.77
CA LEU A 82 42.62 -1.36 9.59
C LEU A 82 42.50 -0.99 11.09
N LEU A 83 43.27 0.02 11.51
CA LEU A 83 43.23 0.62 12.85
C LEU A 83 41.89 1.31 13.19
N GLY A 84 41.30 2.05 12.26
CA GLY A 84 39.98 2.67 12.43
C GLY A 84 38.86 1.62 12.57
N GLY A 85 38.91 0.57 11.76
CA GLY A 85 38.00 -0.58 11.89
C GLY A 85 38.15 -1.27 13.26
N LEU A 86 39.38 -1.54 13.68
CA LEU A 86 39.69 -2.17 14.96
C LEU A 86 39.24 -1.30 16.15
N LYS A 87 39.52 0.01 16.13
CA LYS A 87 39.08 0.94 17.19
C LYS A 87 37.56 1.07 17.23
N LYS A 88 36.88 1.09 16.09
CA LYS A 88 35.41 1.12 16.03
C LYS A 88 34.81 -0.18 16.58
N GLY A 89 35.40 -1.32 16.25
CA GLY A 89 35.03 -2.63 16.82
C GLY A 89 35.20 -2.66 18.35
N GLN A 90 36.37 -2.25 18.85
CA GLN A 90 36.64 -2.15 20.29
C GLN A 90 35.65 -1.23 21.02
N LEU A 91 35.31 -0.08 20.42
CA LEU A 91 34.34 0.84 21.00
C LEU A 91 32.94 0.22 21.04
N PHE A 92 32.53 -0.47 19.98
CA PHE A 92 31.26 -1.17 19.92
C PHE A 92 31.17 -2.27 20.99
N ASP A 93 32.21 -3.09 21.12
CA ASP A 93 32.26 -4.15 22.13
C ASP A 93 32.24 -3.58 23.55
N SER A 94 33.01 -2.51 23.80
CA SER A 94 33.02 -1.82 25.09
C SER A 94 31.63 -1.26 25.44
N MET A 95 30.95 -0.65 24.47
CA MET A 95 29.59 -0.13 24.66
C MET A 95 28.62 -1.28 24.96
N LYS A 96 28.69 -2.38 24.20
CA LYS A 96 27.83 -3.55 24.39
C LYS A 96 28.01 -4.18 25.77
N MET A 97 29.25 -4.33 26.25
CA MET A 97 29.53 -4.85 27.58
C MET A 97 28.97 -3.94 28.68
N LYS A 98 29.14 -2.61 28.57
CA LYS A 98 28.55 -1.66 29.53
C LYS A 98 27.02 -1.74 29.54
N THR A 99 26.40 -1.86 28.38
CA THR A 99 24.96 -2.03 28.26
C THR A 99 24.47 -3.32 28.93
N LEU A 100 25.19 -4.44 28.77
CA LEU A 100 24.86 -5.70 29.44
C LEU A 100 24.97 -5.57 30.97
N VAL A 101 26.05 -4.96 31.47
CA VAL A 101 26.23 -4.73 32.91
C VAL A 101 25.12 -3.85 33.49
N ILE A 102 24.72 -2.78 32.78
CA ILE A 102 23.61 -1.91 33.20
C ILE A 102 22.28 -2.68 33.21
N SER A 103 22.03 -3.52 32.20
CA SER A 103 20.84 -4.36 32.13
C SER A 103 20.80 -5.38 33.28
N GLU A 104 21.92 -6.01 33.61
CA GLU A 104 22.01 -6.98 34.71
C GLU A 104 21.87 -6.30 36.09
N THR A 105 22.52 -5.16 36.28
CA THR A 105 22.56 -4.46 37.59
C THR A 105 21.23 -3.76 37.90
N TYR A 106 20.64 -3.12 36.90
CA TYR A 106 19.48 -2.23 37.10
C TYR A 106 18.22 -2.69 36.38
N GLY A 107 18.28 -3.75 35.57
CA GLY A 107 17.16 -4.18 34.72
C GLY A 107 16.86 -3.23 33.56
N ILE A 108 17.72 -2.23 33.32
CA ILE A 108 17.49 -1.19 32.30
C ILE A 108 18.00 -1.69 30.96
N ASN A 109 17.07 -1.97 30.04
CA ASN A 109 17.41 -2.38 28.68
C ASN A 109 17.68 -1.16 27.77
N PRO A 110 18.62 -1.28 26.81
CA PRO A 110 18.94 -0.22 25.85
C PRO A 110 17.79 0.10 24.89
N SER A 111 16.82 -0.82 24.77
CA SER A 111 15.60 -0.63 23.98
C SER A 111 14.39 -0.81 24.88
N TYR A 112 13.36 0.00 24.62
CA TYR A 112 12.02 -0.19 25.19
C TYR A 112 11.38 -1.51 24.76
N LYS A 113 11.91 -2.17 23.71
CA LYS A 113 11.50 -3.50 23.29
C LYS A 113 12.39 -4.50 24.01
N THR A 114 11.85 -5.19 25.00
CA THR A 114 12.57 -6.23 25.73
C THR A 114 12.75 -7.49 24.86
N GLY A 115 11.94 -7.63 23.79
CA GLY A 115 11.96 -8.83 22.94
C GLY A 115 11.44 -10.06 23.67
N HIS A 116 10.90 -9.88 24.88
CA HIS A 116 10.33 -10.95 25.68
C HIS A 116 9.10 -11.53 24.97
N VAL A 117 8.86 -12.84 25.15
CA VAL A 117 7.77 -13.56 24.47
C VAL A 117 6.41 -12.92 24.73
N SER A 118 6.23 -12.32 25.92
CA SER A 118 5.00 -11.60 26.29
C SER A 118 4.75 -10.36 25.42
N GLU A 119 5.77 -9.63 24.99
CA GLU A 119 5.62 -8.48 24.08
C GLU A 119 5.16 -8.95 22.70
N ASN A 120 5.77 -10.02 22.19
CA ASN A 120 5.36 -10.62 20.91
C ASN A 120 3.92 -11.14 20.98
N ALA A 121 3.54 -11.80 22.08
CA ALA A 121 2.17 -12.24 22.33
C ALA A 121 1.19 -11.06 22.36
N TYR A 122 1.51 -9.99 23.11
CA TYR A 122 0.71 -8.77 23.17
C TYR A 122 0.55 -8.12 21.79
N HIS A 123 1.64 -7.96 21.02
CA HIS A 123 1.59 -7.38 19.69
C HIS A 123 0.78 -8.25 18.72
N ASN A 124 0.86 -9.58 18.83
CA ASN A 124 0.05 -10.50 18.04
C ASN A 124 -1.44 -10.37 18.37
N LEU A 125 -1.79 -10.32 19.67
CA LEU A 125 -3.16 -10.10 20.13
C LEU A 125 -3.69 -8.74 19.64
N LYS A 126 -2.91 -7.67 19.77
CA LYS A 126 -3.26 -6.35 19.28
C LYS A 126 -3.47 -6.33 17.77
N ARG A 127 -2.61 -6.99 17.00
CA ARG A 127 -2.78 -7.14 15.54
C ARG A 127 -4.05 -7.91 15.18
N LYS A 128 -4.33 -9.01 15.88
CA LYS A 128 -5.54 -9.82 15.69
C LYS A 128 -6.81 -9.01 16.00
N SER A 129 -6.82 -8.31 17.14
CA SER A 129 -7.92 -7.43 17.54
C SER A 129 -8.17 -6.32 16.51
N ASN A 130 -7.12 -5.63 16.05
CA ASN A 130 -7.25 -4.60 15.01
C ASN A 130 -7.79 -5.17 13.69
N SER A 131 -7.35 -6.37 13.30
CA SER A 131 -7.87 -7.04 12.11
C SER A 131 -9.36 -7.36 12.26
N GLN A 132 -9.79 -7.86 13.42
CA GLN A 132 -11.20 -8.14 13.69
C GLN A 132 -12.04 -6.86 13.69
N HIS A 133 -11.57 -5.78 14.32
CA HIS A 133 -12.27 -4.50 14.33
C HIS A 133 -12.46 -3.93 12.91
N ARG A 134 -11.48 -4.08 12.02
CA ARG A 134 -11.62 -3.65 10.63
C ARG A 134 -12.69 -4.45 9.90
N VAL A 135 -12.72 -5.78 10.08
CA VAL A 135 -13.75 -6.64 9.47
C VAL A 135 -15.14 -6.24 9.96
N LEU A 136 -15.30 -6.02 11.28
CA LEU A 136 -16.57 -5.57 11.85
C LEU A 136 -16.99 -4.20 11.31
N ALA A 137 -16.07 -3.24 11.25
CA ALA A 137 -16.36 -1.92 10.69
C ALA A 137 -16.78 -1.97 9.21
N ASP A 138 -16.15 -2.84 8.42
CA ASP A 138 -16.53 -3.05 7.01
C ASP A 138 -17.91 -3.71 6.88
N GLU A 139 -18.26 -4.63 7.78
CA GLU A 139 -19.59 -5.24 7.87
C GLU A 139 -20.65 -4.21 8.28
N ASP A 140 -20.37 -3.38 9.29
CA ASP A 140 -21.25 -2.29 9.74
C ASP A 140 -21.51 -1.29 8.60
N GLN A 141 -20.48 -0.88 7.87
CA GLN A 141 -20.65 -0.01 6.69
C GLN A 141 -21.52 -0.64 5.60
N LYS A 142 -21.45 -1.96 5.39
CA LYS A 142 -22.34 -2.65 4.44
C LYS A 142 -23.78 -2.61 4.92
N ILE A 143 -24.01 -2.81 6.21
CA ILE A 143 -25.34 -2.74 6.83
C ILE A 143 -25.91 -1.32 6.70
N GLU A 144 -25.12 -0.28 7.00
CA GLU A 144 -25.54 1.12 6.85
C GLU A 144 -25.94 1.45 5.41
N ARG A 145 -25.08 1.14 4.44
CA ARG A 145 -25.38 1.36 3.01
C ARG A 145 -26.64 0.62 2.55
N TYR A 146 -26.90 -0.55 3.13
CA TYR A 146 -28.09 -1.33 2.83
C TYR A 146 -29.34 -0.68 3.43
N ASN A 147 -29.27 -0.27 4.69
CA ASN A 147 -30.36 0.42 5.38
C ASN A 147 -30.73 1.73 4.66
N ASP A 148 -29.74 2.50 4.19
CA ASP A 148 -29.97 3.71 3.39
C ASP A 148 -30.74 3.43 2.09
N LYS A 149 -30.39 2.34 1.39
CA LYS A 149 -31.11 1.91 0.19
C LYS A 149 -32.55 1.50 0.51
N LEU A 150 -32.73 0.77 1.61
CA LEU A 150 -34.04 0.33 2.06
C LEU A 150 -34.92 1.53 2.40
N LEU A 151 -34.40 2.51 3.16
CA LEU A 151 -35.10 3.74 3.52
C LEU A 151 -35.51 4.55 2.28
N LYS A 152 -34.59 4.76 1.33
CA LYS A 152 -34.91 5.43 0.06
C LYS A 152 -35.99 4.70 -0.74
N SER A 153 -35.94 3.37 -0.75
CA SER A 153 -36.96 2.58 -1.45
C SER A 153 -38.33 2.65 -0.75
N LEU A 154 -38.36 2.70 0.58
CA LEU A 154 -39.57 2.91 1.38
C LEU A 154 -40.17 4.29 1.09
N GLU A 155 -39.36 5.36 1.11
CA GLU A 155 -39.82 6.71 0.78
C GLU A 155 -40.42 6.79 -0.63
N ASN A 156 -39.82 6.12 -1.60
CA ASN A 156 -40.35 6.07 -2.96
C ASN A 156 -41.67 5.31 -3.06
N LEU A 157 -41.84 4.24 -2.27
CA LEU A 157 -43.09 3.50 -2.17
C LEU A 157 -44.19 4.38 -1.57
N VAL A 158 -43.93 5.03 -0.45
CA VAL A 158 -44.88 5.95 0.21
C VAL A 158 -45.29 7.07 -0.76
N LYS A 159 -44.33 7.71 -1.44
CA LYS A 159 -44.63 8.74 -2.46
C LYS A 159 -45.50 8.22 -3.61
N ALA A 160 -45.32 6.96 -4.01
CA ALA A 160 -46.11 6.34 -5.06
C ALA A 160 -47.54 6.02 -4.60
N GLU A 161 -47.70 5.54 -3.36
CA GLU A 161 -48.99 5.31 -2.71
C GLU A 161 -49.77 6.64 -2.54
N ASP A 162 -49.11 7.68 -2.03
CA ASP A 162 -49.71 9.02 -1.89
C ASP A 162 -50.14 9.59 -3.25
N ALA A 163 -49.30 9.45 -4.28
CA ALA A 163 -49.61 9.93 -5.62
C ALA A 163 -50.76 9.18 -6.29
N ARG A 164 -50.94 7.88 -5.96
CA ARG A 164 -52.12 7.12 -6.37
C ARG A 164 -53.35 7.60 -5.62
N SER A 165 -53.28 7.68 -4.29
CA SER A 165 -54.38 8.11 -3.43
C SER A 165 -54.91 9.49 -3.84
N ALA A 166 -54.01 10.43 -4.12
CA ALA A 166 -54.36 11.77 -4.63
C ALA A 166 -55.06 11.74 -5.99
N LYS A 167 -54.71 10.81 -6.88
CA LYS A 167 -55.39 10.65 -8.17
C LYS A 167 -56.71 9.91 -8.05
N GLU A 168 -56.83 8.99 -7.09
CA GLU A 168 -58.05 8.27 -6.77
C GLU A 168 -59.11 9.22 -6.18
N SER A 169 -58.71 10.16 -5.31
CA SER A 169 -59.59 11.21 -4.80
C SER A 169 -60.00 12.22 -5.89
N GLU A 170 -59.08 12.61 -6.78
CA GLU A 170 -59.39 13.49 -7.93
C GLU A 170 -60.41 12.86 -8.88
N LEU A 171 -60.34 11.53 -9.10
CA LEU A 171 -61.28 10.79 -9.93
C LEU A 171 -62.70 10.72 -9.30
N LEU A 172 -62.79 10.58 -7.97
CA LEU A 172 -64.07 10.50 -7.24
C LEU A 172 -64.89 11.80 -7.32
N HIS A 173 -64.21 12.94 -7.43
CA HIS A 173 -64.87 14.26 -7.49
C HIS A 173 -65.13 14.77 -8.92
N GLU A 174 -64.65 14.08 -9.95
CA GLU A 174 -64.85 14.49 -11.34
C GLU A 174 -66.20 14.02 -11.88
N THR A 175 -66.99 14.96 -12.38
CA THR A 175 -68.36 14.71 -12.89
C THR A 175 -68.42 14.70 -14.41
N GLN A 176 -67.38 15.21 -15.10
CA GLN A 176 -67.33 15.25 -16.55
C GLN A 176 -66.80 13.93 -17.15
N PRO A 177 -67.53 13.27 -18.07
CA PRO A 177 -67.18 11.95 -18.58
C PRO A 177 -65.86 11.93 -19.38
N GLU A 178 -65.58 12.97 -20.17
CA GLU A 178 -64.34 13.04 -20.96
C GLU A 178 -63.09 13.22 -20.07
N ARG A 179 -63.19 14.03 -19.02
CA ARG A 179 -62.10 14.22 -18.04
C ARG A 179 -61.90 12.98 -17.18
N ARG A 180 -62.99 12.30 -16.82
CA ARG A 180 -62.96 11.04 -16.06
C ARG A 180 -62.17 9.95 -16.80
N ASN A 181 -62.41 9.75 -18.09
CA ASN A 181 -61.66 8.78 -18.90
C ASN A 181 -60.15 9.09 -18.94
N LYS A 182 -59.79 10.38 -19.01
CA LYS A 182 -58.38 10.81 -18.95
C LYS A 182 -57.76 10.54 -17.57
N LEU A 183 -58.48 10.85 -16.49
CA LEU A 183 -58.07 10.59 -15.11
C LEU A 183 -57.92 9.10 -14.82
N GLU A 184 -58.79 8.23 -15.35
CA GLU A 184 -58.65 6.78 -15.24
C GLU A 184 -57.35 6.27 -15.88
N GLY A 185 -56.99 6.80 -17.06
CA GLY A 185 -55.71 6.50 -17.71
C GLY A 185 -54.50 6.98 -16.90
N GLU A 186 -54.60 8.13 -16.21
CA GLU A 186 -53.56 8.63 -15.30
C GLU A 186 -53.46 7.80 -14.02
N LEU A 187 -54.60 7.40 -13.43
CA LEU A 187 -54.68 6.55 -12.24
C LEU A 187 -54.06 5.18 -12.53
N GLN A 188 -54.35 4.58 -13.68
CA GLN A 188 -53.75 3.31 -14.09
C GLN A 188 -52.23 3.41 -14.26
N LYS A 189 -51.71 4.56 -14.73
CA LYS A 189 -50.26 4.81 -14.77
C LYS A 189 -49.67 4.92 -13.36
N LYS A 190 -50.36 5.57 -12.42
CA LYS A 190 -49.92 5.67 -11.01
C LYS A 190 -49.91 4.30 -10.31
N PHE A 191 -50.95 3.48 -10.51
CA PHE A 191 -51.00 2.09 -10.04
C PHE A 191 -49.79 1.26 -10.50
N ARG A 192 -49.46 1.34 -11.80
CA ARG A 192 -48.26 0.65 -12.34
C ARG A 192 -46.97 1.20 -11.74
N GLY A 193 -46.93 2.48 -11.38
CA GLY A 193 -45.80 3.10 -10.69
C GLY A 193 -45.64 2.58 -9.26
N GLU A 194 -46.72 2.52 -8.49
CA GLU A 194 -46.76 1.94 -7.13
C GLU A 194 -46.32 0.47 -7.15
N GLU A 195 -46.86 -0.33 -8.06
CA GLU A 195 -46.53 -1.76 -8.12
C GLU A 195 -45.04 -1.99 -8.42
N ARG A 196 -44.41 -1.14 -9.24
CA ARG A 196 -42.96 -1.16 -9.51
C ARG A 196 -42.16 -0.76 -8.26
N ALA A 197 -42.58 0.29 -7.56
CA ALA A 197 -41.93 0.73 -6.32
C ALA A 197 -42.02 -0.36 -5.24
N ARG A 198 -43.19 -0.99 -5.09
CA ARG A 198 -43.44 -2.10 -4.16
C ARG A 198 -42.60 -3.33 -4.47
N LYS A 199 -42.50 -3.74 -5.74
CA LYS A 199 -41.61 -4.84 -6.17
C LYS A 199 -40.14 -4.54 -5.86
N THR A 200 -39.72 -3.28 -6.03
CA THR A 200 -38.34 -2.86 -5.74
C THR A 200 -38.05 -2.91 -4.24
N PHE A 201 -38.97 -2.41 -3.42
CA PHE A 201 -38.86 -2.47 -1.96
C PHE A 201 -38.85 -3.92 -1.44
N GLU A 202 -39.78 -4.77 -1.88
CA GLU A 202 -39.83 -6.17 -1.44
C GLU A 202 -38.60 -6.97 -1.89
N LYS A 203 -38.07 -6.70 -3.08
CA LYS A 203 -36.78 -7.28 -3.51
C LYS A 203 -35.66 -6.91 -2.55
N LEU A 204 -35.54 -5.62 -2.21
CA LEU A 204 -34.58 -5.14 -1.19
C LEU A 204 -34.93 -5.59 0.23
N ARG A 205 -36.14 -6.08 0.50
CA ARG A 205 -36.47 -6.65 1.81
C ARG A 205 -35.98 -8.09 1.90
N LEU A 206 -36.22 -8.87 0.85
CA LEU A 206 -35.84 -10.28 0.74
C LEU A 206 -34.33 -10.46 0.59
N ASP A 207 -33.65 -9.59 -0.16
CA ASP A 207 -32.19 -9.62 -0.30
C ASP A 207 -31.49 -9.43 1.06
N ARG A 208 -32.13 -8.81 2.06
CA ARG A 208 -31.58 -8.63 3.41
C ARG A 208 -31.45 -9.95 4.15
N GLU A 209 -32.37 -10.89 3.91
CA GLU A 209 -32.32 -12.21 4.52
C GLU A 209 -31.17 -13.05 3.94
N SER A 210 -30.73 -12.75 2.71
CA SER A 210 -29.56 -13.39 2.08
C SER A 210 -28.21 -12.90 2.63
N LEU A 211 -28.17 -11.72 3.28
CA LEU A 211 -26.96 -11.18 3.93
C LEU A 211 -26.57 -11.92 5.23
N LYS A 212 -27.32 -12.96 5.63
CA LYS A 212 -27.02 -13.83 6.79
C LYS A 212 -25.72 -14.66 6.64
N GLY A 213 -24.96 -14.51 5.57
CA GLY A 213 -23.66 -15.15 5.35
C GLY A 213 -22.49 -14.54 6.12
N GLY A 214 -22.73 -13.76 7.18
CA GLY A 214 -21.66 -13.31 8.08
C GLY A 214 -21.06 -14.52 8.77
N SER A 215 -19.79 -14.83 8.50
CA SER A 215 -19.09 -15.91 9.17
C SER A 215 -18.90 -15.52 10.63
N GLY A 216 -19.90 -15.80 11.47
CA GLY A 216 -19.83 -15.69 12.92
C GLY A 216 -18.85 -16.71 13.52
N LYS A 217 -17.65 -16.87 12.94
CA LYS A 217 -16.50 -17.45 13.62
C LYS A 217 -16.01 -16.41 14.62
N VAL A 218 -16.81 -16.21 15.66
CA VAL A 218 -16.28 -15.84 16.97
C VAL A 218 -15.34 -16.98 17.30
N ALA A 219 -14.03 -16.76 17.13
CA ALA A 219 -13.02 -17.74 17.47
C ALA A 219 -13.27 -18.16 18.92
N LYS A 220 -13.67 -19.42 19.13
CA LYS A 220 -13.70 -20.03 20.45
C LYS A 220 -12.31 -19.80 21.04
N LEU A 221 -12.25 -18.99 22.10
CA LEU A 221 -11.08 -18.91 22.94
C LEU A 221 -11.04 -20.23 23.69
N ASP A 222 -10.31 -21.20 23.14
CA ASP A 222 -9.91 -22.38 23.90
C ASP A 222 -8.98 -21.89 25.00
N HIS A 223 -9.54 -21.76 26.21
CA HIS A 223 -8.76 -21.57 27.43
C HIS A 223 -8.10 -22.90 27.80
N PRO A 224 -6.81 -22.90 28.15
CA PRO A 224 -6.14 -24.08 28.73
C PRO A 224 -6.70 -24.43 30.12
#